data_AF-A0A2N1MDR9-F1
#
_entry.id   AF-A0A2N1MDR9-F1
#
_cell.length_a   1.000
_cell.length_b   1.000
_cell.length_c   1.000
_cell.angle_alpha   90.00
_cell.angle_beta   90.00
_cell.angle_gamma   90.00
#
_symmetry.space_group_name_H-M   'P 1'
#
loop_
_entity.id
_entity.type
_entity.pdbx_description
1 polymer ?
#
loop_
_entity_poly.entity_id
_entity_poly.type
_entity_poly.pdbx_seq_one_letter_code
_entity_poly.pdbx_strand_id
1 'polypeptide(L)'
;MYQTIILGSILLVSFYILKRFRKPKLNMPPLVRYKIPIIGHTYSYMFNSEEFIKQCKKEYGEIFSIYIWGEVRTIVGKEYSQEVLTRDDAFSFGKAFVETIPLDLLLKHAGVTNVPKLLKDYIFCKLNFYSERMQKCLHSAIQKYIDTNVNDGPKEESKHDEVITTFAGFISDLLTLQKIPPLLNFYYPGYLNQLYEEQLEVHKEADENGLLPFEALDNMKKLDSFIRESLRLTGHILALDHSVLKDYTFSNGLQLPKDHTVKIYVDDIYQDELLQGPNPKSFEPFRHVDTNVPASKIGKNFMLFGGGKHACPGRHFAINEIKFFLHNIILKYNICTKSGKIEGRRMYGPTAYPSSSGIIIEKRVK
;
A
#
# COMPACT_ATOMS: atom_id res chain seq x y z
N MET A 1 40.96 26.44 -29.20
CA MET A 1 40.27 25.42 -28.38
C MET A 1 39.27 26.01 -27.39
N TYR A 2 39.60 27.08 -26.64
CA TYR A 2 38.66 27.71 -25.71
C TYR A 2 37.45 28.40 -26.39
N GLN A 3 37.67 29.12 -27.50
CA GLN A 3 36.58 29.80 -28.21
C GLN A 3 35.51 28.84 -28.76
N THR A 4 35.91 27.67 -29.26
CA THR A 4 34.98 26.65 -29.78
C THR A 4 34.15 26.00 -28.68
N ILE A 5 34.73 25.81 -27.49
CA ILE A 5 34.01 25.31 -26.31
C ILE A 5 32.99 26.34 -25.81
N ILE A 6 33.36 27.62 -25.76
CA ILE A 6 32.47 28.71 -25.34
C ILE A 6 31.30 28.86 -26.31
N LEU A 7 31.56 28.89 -27.62
CA LEU A 7 30.51 28.96 -28.66
C LEU A 7 29.58 27.75 -28.62
N GLY A 8 30.12 26.53 -28.44
CA GLY A 8 29.33 25.32 -28.30
C GLY A 8 28.43 25.34 -27.06
N SER A 9 28.93 25.88 -25.94
CA SER A 9 28.18 26.02 -24.70
C SER A 9 27.05 27.04 -24.82
N ILE A 10 27.31 28.19 -25.47
CA ILE A 10 26.30 29.22 -25.73
C ILE A 10 25.21 28.68 -26.68
N LEU A 11 25.58 27.92 -27.70
CA LEU A 11 24.63 27.28 -28.63
C LEU A 11 23.77 26.23 -27.93
N LEU A 12 24.35 25.39 -27.06
CA LEU A 12 23.60 24.41 -26.27
C LEU A 12 22.62 25.08 -25.30
N VAL A 13 23.07 26.13 -24.60
CA VAL A 13 22.22 26.92 -23.69
C VAL A 13 21.13 27.64 -24.47
N SER A 14 21.44 28.25 -25.62
CA SER A 14 20.47 28.92 -26.48
C SER A 14 19.47 27.94 -27.08
N PHE A 15 19.91 26.75 -27.52
CA PHE A 15 19.03 25.69 -28.02
C PHE A 15 18.15 25.13 -26.91
N TYR A 16 18.68 24.94 -25.70
CA TYR A 16 17.92 24.56 -24.52
C TYR A 16 16.85 25.61 -24.17
N ILE A 17 17.21 26.90 -24.20
CA ILE A 17 16.30 28.03 -23.97
C ILE A 17 15.22 28.10 -25.06
N LEU A 18 15.59 28.00 -26.34
CA LEU A 18 14.66 28.02 -27.47
C LEU A 18 13.70 26.81 -27.46
N LYS A 19 14.19 25.62 -27.10
CA LYS A 19 13.37 24.41 -26.92
C LYS A 19 12.39 24.56 -25.76
N ARG A 20 12.79 25.27 -24.69
CA ARG A 20 11.94 25.61 -23.55
C ARG A 20 10.84 26.61 -23.92
N PHE A 21 11.13 27.58 -24.79
CA PHE A 21 10.13 28.56 -25.28
C PHE A 21 9.15 27.99 -26.32
N ARG A 22 9.47 26.85 -26.96
CA ARG A 22 8.62 26.22 -27.98
C ARG A 22 7.50 25.33 -27.45
N LYS A 23 7.49 24.98 -26.16
CA LYS A 23 6.39 24.19 -25.59
C LYS A 23 5.21 25.11 -25.28
N PRO A 24 3.96 24.76 -25.67
CA PRO A 24 2.79 25.53 -25.29
C PRO A 24 2.72 25.64 -23.76
N LYS A 25 2.37 26.82 -23.27
CA LYS A 25 2.21 27.08 -21.83
C LYS A 25 0.97 26.32 -21.36
N LEU A 26 1.16 25.09 -20.89
CA LEU A 26 0.09 24.27 -20.32
C LEU A 26 -0.56 25.01 -19.14
N ASN A 27 -1.86 24.81 -18.95
CA ASN A 27 -2.60 25.27 -17.77
C ASN A 27 -2.26 24.40 -16.55
N MET A 28 -1.01 24.49 -16.08
CA MET A 28 -0.48 23.66 -15.01
C MET A 28 -1.22 23.89 -13.68
N PRO A 29 -1.33 22.87 -12.81
CA PRO A 29 -1.72 23.09 -11.42
C PRO A 29 -0.86 24.16 -10.76
N PRO A 30 -1.44 24.94 -9.83
CA PRO A 30 -0.69 25.97 -9.14
C PRO A 30 0.47 25.36 -8.34
N LEU A 31 1.67 25.92 -8.52
CA LEU A 31 2.84 25.58 -7.75
C LEU A 31 2.79 26.31 -6.41
N VAL A 32 2.76 25.55 -5.31
CA VAL A 32 2.82 26.08 -3.95
C VAL A 32 4.07 26.96 -3.81
N ARG A 33 3.92 28.12 -3.17
CA ARG A 33 5.02 29.08 -3.02
C ARG A 33 6.08 28.56 -2.04
N TYR A 34 7.33 28.53 -2.47
CA TYR A 34 8.48 28.19 -1.61
C TYR A 34 9.52 29.32 -1.57
N LYS A 35 10.18 29.45 -0.42
CA LYS A 35 11.21 30.49 -0.18
C LYS A 35 12.62 30.06 -0.56
N ILE A 36 12.92 28.76 -0.55
CA ILE A 36 14.28 28.22 -0.75
C ILE A 36 14.33 27.47 -2.08
N PRO A 37 14.96 28.01 -3.14
CA PRO A 37 14.82 27.46 -4.50
C PRO A 37 15.35 26.05 -4.73
N ILE A 38 16.38 25.64 -3.99
CA ILE A 38 17.04 24.34 -4.17
C ILE A 38 16.29 23.22 -3.43
N ILE A 39 15.74 23.52 -2.26
CA ILE A 39 15.07 22.54 -1.38
C ILE A 39 13.55 22.52 -1.64
N GLY A 40 12.98 23.65 -2.04
CA GLY A 40 11.54 23.90 -2.15
C GLY A 40 10.80 23.50 -0.89
N HIS A 41 9.89 22.52 -1.01
CA HIS A 41 9.03 22.04 0.06
C HIS A 41 9.56 20.76 0.73
N THR A 42 10.75 20.27 0.33
CA THR A 42 11.26 18.97 0.80
C THR A 42 11.30 18.87 2.32
N TYR A 43 11.67 19.95 3.03
CA TYR A 43 11.66 19.96 4.50
C TYR A 43 10.26 19.79 5.09
N SER A 44 9.30 20.63 4.68
CA SER A 44 7.90 20.55 5.16
C SER A 44 7.26 19.21 4.78
N TYR A 45 7.54 18.71 3.59
CA TYR A 45 7.16 17.38 3.14
C TYR A 45 7.75 16.27 4.02
N MET A 46 8.99 16.38 4.46
CA MET A 46 9.62 15.32 5.27
C MET A 46 9.25 15.33 6.74
N PHE A 47 9.07 16.51 7.33
CA PHE A 47 8.95 16.65 8.78
C PHE A 47 7.61 17.22 9.27
N ASN A 48 6.76 17.72 8.36
CA ASN A 48 5.43 18.25 8.70
C ASN A 48 4.40 17.94 7.61
N SER A 49 4.45 16.74 7.03
CA SER A 49 3.67 16.37 5.84
C SER A 49 2.16 16.57 6.02
N GLU A 50 1.61 16.18 7.17
CA GLU A 50 0.16 16.19 7.39
C GLU A 50 -0.42 17.59 7.32
N GLU A 51 0.06 18.50 8.18
CA GLU A 51 -0.41 19.89 8.20
C GLU A 51 0.00 20.63 6.94
N PHE A 52 1.18 20.35 6.37
CA PHE A 52 1.63 20.97 5.13
C PHE A 52 0.68 20.65 3.96
N ILE A 53 0.39 19.37 3.70
CA ILE A 53 -0.47 18.95 2.58
C ILE A 53 -1.90 19.42 2.79
N LYS A 54 -2.42 19.34 4.02
CA LYS A 54 -3.75 19.84 4.39
C LYS A 54 -3.90 21.35 4.14
N GLN A 55 -2.90 22.14 4.53
CA GLN A 55 -2.90 23.59 4.28
C GLN A 55 -2.78 23.91 2.79
N CYS A 56 -1.93 23.17 2.05
CA CYS A 56 -1.82 23.35 0.60
C CYS A 56 -3.16 23.06 -0.09
N LYS A 57 -3.84 21.98 0.29
CA LYS A 57 -5.17 21.67 -0.24
C LYS A 57 -6.17 22.79 0.04
N LYS A 58 -6.17 23.33 1.27
CA LYS A 58 -7.07 24.43 1.66
C LYS A 58 -6.84 25.71 0.84
N GLU A 59 -5.59 26.01 0.49
CA GLU A 59 -5.21 27.25 -0.21
C GLU A 59 -5.28 27.12 -1.73
N TYR A 60 -4.91 25.96 -2.28
CA TYR A 60 -4.72 25.76 -3.72
C TYR A 60 -5.76 24.82 -4.36
N GLY A 61 -6.65 24.21 -3.56
CA GLY A 61 -7.71 23.31 -4.01
C GLY A 61 -7.28 21.85 -4.14
N GLU A 62 -8.04 21.08 -4.91
CA GLU A 62 -7.89 19.62 -5.03
C GLU A 62 -6.67 19.19 -5.85
N ILE A 63 -6.11 20.05 -6.70
CA ILE A 63 -4.93 19.72 -7.50
C ILE A 63 -3.92 20.85 -7.38
N PHE A 64 -2.75 20.56 -6.82
CA PHE A 64 -1.67 21.52 -6.66
C PHE A 64 -0.31 20.86 -6.82
N SER A 65 0.72 21.64 -7.13
CA SER A 65 2.07 21.14 -7.31
C SER A 65 3.00 21.58 -6.19
N ILE A 66 3.89 20.69 -5.76
CA ILE A 66 4.95 20.97 -4.79
C ILE A 66 6.31 20.62 -5.41
N TYR A 67 7.30 21.47 -5.18
CA TYR A 67 8.70 21.15 -5.48
C TYR A 67 9.33 20.34 -4.34
N ILE A 68 9.69 19.08 -4.59
CA ILE A 68 10.35 18.17 -3.64
C ILE A 68 11.46 17.41 -4.36
N TRP A 69 12.59 17.19 -3.69
CA TRP A 69 13.71 16.40 -4.23
C TRP A 69 14.26 16.87 -5.59
N GLY A 70 14.20 18.17 -5.85
CA GLY A 70 14.67 18.73 -7.13
C GLY A 70 13.64 18.72 -8.25
N GLU A 71 12.44 18.17 -8.01
CA GLU A 71 11.42 17.98 -9.04
C GLU A 71 10.05 18.53 -8.60
N VAL A 72 9.25 18.97 -9.56
CA VAL A 72 7.87 19.36 -9.31
C VAL A 72 6.99 18.10 -9.36
N ARG A 73 6.27 17.82 -8.29
CA ARG A 73 5.31 16.73 -8.18
C ARG A 73 3.91 17.32 -7.99
N THR A 74 2.89 16.73 -8.59
CA THR A 74 1.50 17.16 -8.39
C THR A 74 0.80 16.28 -7.36
N ILE A 75 0.11 16.90 -6.42
CA ILE A 75 -0.75 16.25 -5.44
C ILE A 75 -2.20 16.35 -5.94
N VAL A 76 -2.93 15.24 -5.85
CA VAL A 76 -4.31 15.12 -6.30
C VAL A 76 -5.19 14.66 -5.14
N GLY A 77 -6.19 15.47 -4.81
CA GLY A 77 -7.20 15.22 -3.77
C GLY A 77 -8.31 14.27 -4.21
N LYS A 78 -9.26 14.07 -3.31
CA LYS A 78 -10.33 13.06 -3.46
C LYS A 78 -11.15 13.23 -4.73
N GLU A 79 -11.44 14.46 -5.15
CA GLU A 79 -12.34 14.73 -6.28
C GLU A 79 -11.81 14.20 -7.62
N TYR A 80 -10.48 14.25 -7.81
CA TYR A 80 -9.82 13.89 -9.08
C TYR A 80 -8.99 12.59 -8.97
N SER A 81 -8.90 12.00 -7.78
CA SER A 81 -8.18 10.75 -7.53
C SER A 81 -8.61 9.62 -8.49
N GLN A 82 -9.91 9.54 -8.80
CA GLN A 82 -10.45 8.53 -9.69
C GLN A 82 -10.05 8.73 -11.15
N GLU A 83 -9.87 9.98 -11.61
CA GLU A 83 -9.34 10.23 -12.96
C GLU A 83 -7.94 9.65 -13.10
N VAL A 84 -7.07 9.86 -12.09
CA VAL A 84 -5.72 9.30 -12.07
C VAL A 84 -5.74 7.77 -12.07
N LEU A 85 -6.61 7.15 -11.25
CA LEU A 85 -6.64 5.69 -11.09
C LEU A 85 -7.34 4.94 -12.22
N THR A 86 -8.20 5.59 -13.00
CA THR A 86 -9.01 4.92 -14.03
C THR A 86 -8.56 5.20 -15.46
N ARG A 87 -7.78 6.27 -15.70
CA ARG A 87 -7.22 6.62 -17.01
C ARG A 87 -5.87 5.94 -17.23
N ASP A 88 -5.92 4.63 -17.45
CA ASP A 88 -4.77 3.75 -17.76
C ASP A 88 -3.98 4.19 -19.01
N ASP A 89 -4.66 4.85 -19.95
CA ASP A 89 -4.05 5.42 -21.14
C ASP A 89 -3.22 6.70 -20.89
N ALA A 90 -3.38 7.31 -19.71
CA ALA A 90 -2.75 8.57 -19.34
C ALA A 90 -1.84 8.48 -18.11
N PHE A 91 -2.10 7.56 -17.18
CA PHE A 91 -1.36 7.44 -15.92
C PHE A 91 -0.87 6.01 -15.69
N SER A 92 0.37 5.86 -15.21
CA SER A 92 0.96 4.56 -14.90
C SER A 92 1.62 4.53 -13.53
N PHE A 93 1.07 3.70 -12.64
CA PHE A 93 1.70 3.33 -11.37
C PHE A 93 3.01 2.57 -11.58
N GLY A 94 3.01 1.57 -12.48
CA GLY A 94 4.18 0.72 -12.72
C GLY A 94 5.41 1.51 -13.20
N LYS A 95 5.20 2.50 -14.08
CA LYS A 95 6.28 3.41 -14.50
C LYS A 95 6.82 4.24 -13.33
N ALA A 96 5.94 4.86 -12.54
CA ALA A 96 6.35 5.64 -11.37
C ALA A 96 7.09 4.81 -10.32
N PHE A 97 6.65 3.56 -10.12
CA PHE A 97 7.27 2.64 -9.19
C PHE A 97 8.72 2.33 -9.58
N VAL A 98 8.99 2.05 -10.85
CA VAL A 98 10.35 1.79 -11.37
C VAL A 98 11.22 3.06 -11.35
N GLU A 99 10.64 4.24 -11.59
CA GLU A 99 11.37 5.51 -11.48
C GLU A 99 11.76 5.84 -10.03
N THR A 100 10.97 5.39 -9.05
CA THR A 100 11.16 5.67 -7.63
C THR A 100 12.07 4.64 -6.94
N ILE A 101 12.03 3.38 -7.39
CA ILE A 101 12.81 2.27 -6.85
C ILE A 101 13.57 1.63 -8.02
N PRO A 102 14.93 1.62 -8.02
CA PRO A 102 15.72 0.97 -9.06
C PRO A 102 15.66 -0.56 -8.90
N LEU A 103 14.47 -1.11 -9.11
CA LEU A 103 14.13 -2.52 -8.96
C LEU A 103 14.82 -3.37 -10.04
N ASP A 104 15.13 -2.76 -11.18
CA ASP A 104 15.96 -3.31 -12.25
C ASP A 104 17.37 -3.67 -11.77
N LEU A 105 17.95 -2.91 -10.83
CA LEU A 105 19.22 -3.27 -10.19
C LEU A 105 19.08 -4.50 -9.28
N LEU A 106 17.96 -4.60 -8.54
CA LEU A 106 17.67 -5.71 -7.62
C LEU A 106 17.26 -7.00 -8.36
N LEU A 107 16.50 -6.90 -9.45
CA LEU A 107 15.90 -8.05 -10.15
C LEU A 107 16.74 -8.57 -11.32
N LYS A 108 17.66 -7.79 -11.90
CA LYS A 108 18.64 -8.32 -12.87
C LYS A 108 19.49 -9.44 -12.27
N HIS A 109 19.78 -9.36 -10.97
CA HIS A 109 20.52 -10.38 -10.24
C HIS A 109 19.70 -11.65 -9.98
N ALA A 110 18.37 -11.60 -10.13
CA ALA A 110 17.44 -12.71 -9.90
C ALA A 110 16.90 -13.36 -11.19
N GLY A 111 17.30 -12.90 -12.39
CA GLY A 111 17.00 -13.59 -13.67
C GLY A 111 15.57 -13.49 -14.19
N VAL A 112 14.69 -12.67 -13.59
CA VAL A 112 13.26 -12.61 -13.97
C VAL A 112 13.01 -11.52 -15.02
N THR A 113 12.53 -11.90 -16.21
CA THR A 113 12.37 -10.98 -17.35
C THR A 113 10.93 -10.59 -17.68
N ASN A 114 9.90 -11.28 -17.17
CA ASN A 114 8.50 -10.96 -17.49
C ASN A 114 7.49 -11.27 -16.35
N VAL A 115 7.61 -10.50 -15.27
CA VAL A 115 6.85 -10.62 -14.01
C VAL A 115 5.32 -10.55 -14.18
N PRO A 116 4.71 -9.63 -14.96
CA PRO A 116 3.26 -9.48 -15.01
C PRO A 116 2.54 -10.68 -15.65
N LYS A 117 3.13 -11.27 -16.68
CA LYS A 117 2.58 -12.46 -17.36
C LYS A 117 2.71 -13.71 -16.48
N LEU A 118 3.84 -13.88 -15.82
CA LEU A 118 4.08 -14.98 -14.88
C LEU A 118 3.09 -14.97 -13.72
N LEU A 119 2.90 -13.79 -13.09
CA LEU A 119 1.97 -13.61 -11.97
C LEU A 119 0.51 -13.90 -12.40
N LYS A 120 0.10 -13.42 -13.58
CA LYS A 120 -1.25 -13.62 -14.11
C LYS A 120 -1.53 -15.07 -14.50
N ASP A 121 -0.63 -15.68 -15.28
CA ASP A 121 -0.88 -16.97 -15.93
C ASP A 121 -0.66 -18.15 -14.97
N TYR A 122 0.18 -18.01 -13.94
CA TYR A 122 0.59 -19.13 -13.08
C TYR A 122 0.15 -19.00 -11.62
N ILE A 123 0.01 -17.80 -11.06
CA ILE A 123 -0.28 -17.61 -9.63
C ILE A 123 -1.75 -17.20 -9.41
N PHE A 124 -2.21 -16.13 -10.07
CA PHE A 124 -3.53 -15.56 -9.78
C PHE A 124 -4.72 -16.37 -10.34
N CYS A 125 -4.54 -17.11 -11.44
CA CYS A 125 -5.61 -17.95 -12.01
C CYS A 125 -5.79 -19.31 -11.30
N LYS A 126 -4.89 -19.67 -10.38
CA LYS A 126 -4.86 -20.98 -9.70
C LYS A 126 -4.96 -20.87 -8.17
N LEU A 127 -5.42 -19.73 -7.66
CA LEU A 127 -5.50 -19.44 -6.23
C LEU A 127 -6.20 -20.53 -5.40
N ASN A 128 -7.29 -21.10 -5.92
CA ASN A 128 -8.01 -22.19 -5.26
C ASN A 128 -7.14 -23.45 -5.12
N PHE A 129 -6.29 -23.76 -6.10
CA PHE A 129 -5.38 -24.92 -6.07
C PHE A 129 -4.18 -24.75 -5.13
N TYR A 130 -3.76 -23.51 -4.86
CA TYR A 130 -2.63 -23.23 -3.98
C TYR A 130 -3.01 -23.02 -2.52
N SER A 131 -4.32 -22.98 -2.20
CA SER A 131 -4.84 -22.72 -0.86
C SER A 131 -4.29 -23.70 0.19
N GLU A 132 -4.29 -25.01 -0.10
CA GLU A 132 -3.76 -26.04 0.78
C GLU A 132 -2.24 -25.87 1.02
N ARG A 133 -1.47 -25.63 -0.05
CA ARG A 133 -0.01 -25.43 0.03
C ARG A 133 0.32 -24.18 0.85
N MET A 134 -0.39 -23.08 0.61
CA MET A 134 -0.24 -21.84 1.35
C MET A 134 -0.56 -22.05 2.84
N GLN A 135 -1.68 -22.72 3.16
CA GLN A 135 -2.04 -23.03 4.55
C GLN A 135 -0.98 -23.91 5.24
N LYS A 136 -0.44 -24.92 4.56
CA LYS A 136 0.65 -25.76 5.09
C LYS A 136 1.94 -24.95 5.34
N CYS A 137 2.32 -24.08 4.39
CA CYS A 137 3.47 -23.19 4.55
C CYS A 137 3.27 -22.20 5.72
N LEU A 138 2.08 -21.61 5.84
CA LEU A 138 1.68 -20.75 6.96
C LEU A 138 1.74 -21.49 8.29
N HIS A 139 1.17 -22.70 8.36
CA HIS A 139 1.21 -23.54 9.56
C HIS A 139 2.66 -23.83 9.98
N SER A 140 3.51 -24.24 9.02
CA SER A 140 4.93 -24.50 9.28
C SER A 140 5.68 -23.25 9.73
N ALA A 141 5.39 -22.09 9.12
CA ALA A 141 5.99 -20.82 9.52
C ALA A 141 5.55 -20.39 10.94
N ILE A 142 4.26 -20.51 11.26
CA ILE A 142 3.75 -20.23 12.62
C ILE A 142 4.44 -21.15 13.64
N GLN A 143 4.52 -22.46 13.36
CA GLN A 143 5.23 -23.40 14.23
C GLN A 143 6.71 -23.04 14.41
N LYS A 144 7.40 -22.71 13.31
CA LYS A 144 8.84 -22.42 13.32
C LYS A 144 9.18 -21.10 14.03
N TYR A 145 8.40 -20.05 13.80
CA TYR A 145 8.74 -18.69 14.24
C TYR A 145 8.00 -18.25 15.51
N ILE A 146 6.89 -18.90 15.86
CA ILE A 146 6.08 -18.54 17.03
C ILE A 146 6.11 -19.65 18.10
N ASP A 147 6.12 -20.94 17.73
CA ASP A 147 5.98 -22.03 18.71
C ASP A 147 7.28 -22.54 19.36
N THR A 148 8.48 -22.27 18.84
CA THR A 148 9.72 -22.85 19.38
C THR A 148 10.93 -21.90 19.47
N ASN A 149 11.56 -21.91 20.66
CA ASN A 149 13.02 -21.94 20.83
C ASN A 149 13.49 -23.38 20.57
N VAL A 150 13.74 -23.79 19.32
CA VAL A 150 14.34 -25.10 19.02
C VAL A 150 15.32 -25.01 17.84
N ASN A 151 16.56 -25.41 18.11
CA ASN A 151 17.59 -25.76 17.14
C ASN A 151 17.17 -26.99 16.33
N ASP A 152 17.43 -26.93 15.03
CA ASP A 152 17.45 -28.02 14.04
C ASP A 152 16.17 -28.82 13.75
N GLY A 153 15.66 -28.60 12.53
CA GLY A 153 14.76 -29.47 11.76
C GLY A 153 14.91 -29.09 10.27
N PRO A 154 14.83 -30.07 9.33
CA PRO A 154 15.61 -30.04 8.09
C PRO A 154 15.30 -28.82 7.23
N LYS A 155 16.37 -28.20 6.71
CA LYS A 155 16.29 -27.29 5.57
C LYS A 155 15.89 -28.11 4.36
N GLU A 156 14.59 -28.33 4.15
CA GLU A 156 14.10 -28.53 2.80
C GLU A 156 14.26 -27.21 2.06
N GLU A 157 15.41 -27.07 1.40
CA GLU A 157 15.58 -26.14 0.30
C GLU A 157 14.53 -26.50 -0.75
N SER A 158 13.40 -25.78 -0.73
CA SER A 158 12.37 -25.91 -1.74
C SER A 158 12.98 -25.53 -3.09
N LYS A 159 13.25 -26.54 -3.94
CA LYS A 159 13.78 -26.41 -5.31
C LYS A 159 12.86 -25.65 -6.29
N HIS A 160 11.87 -24.91 -5.78
CA HIS A 160 10.85 -24.26 -6.60
C HIS A 160 10.90 -22.76 -6.32
N ASP A 161 11.40 -21.99 -7.29
CA ASP A 161 11.40 -20.52 -7.28
C ASP A 161 10.00 -19.94 -6.98
N GLU A 162 8.94 -20.71 -7.26
CA GLU A 162 7.54 -20.41 -6.95
C GLU A 162 7.27 -20.33 -5.43
N VAL A 163 7.88 -21.19 -4.60
CA VAL A 163 7.74 -21.15 -3.13
C VAL A 163 8.52 -19.99 -2.54
N ILE A 164 9.74 -19.74 -3.04
CA ILE A 164 10.56 -18.60 -2.61
C ILE A 164 9.87 -17.29 -2.99
N THR A 165 9.25 -17.22 -4.17
CA THR A 165 8.46 -16.06 -4.61
C THR A 165 7.18 -15.88 -3.80
N THR A 166 6.48 -16.98 -3.49
CA THR A 166 5.29 -16.95 -2.61
C THR A 166 5.67 -16.54 -1.19
N PHE A 167 6.80 -17.02 -0.68
CA PHE A 167 7.33 -16.67 0.64
C PHE A 167 7.87 -15.22 0.67
N ALA A 168 8.42 -14.70 -0.43
CA ALA A 168 8.78 -13.30 -0.57
C ALA A 168 7.55 -12.38 -0.65
N GLY A 169 6.47 -12.85 -1.31
CA GLY A 169 5.14 -12.24 -1.28
C GLY A 169 4.57 -12.21 0.14
N PHE A 170 4.60 -13.35 0.84
CA PHE A 170 4.21 -13.48 2.25
C PHE A 170 5.01 -12.54 3.16
N ILE A 171 6.34 -12.43 2.99
CA ILE A 171 7.17 -11.49 3.76
C ILE A 171 6.77 -10.05 3.46
N SER A 172 6.49 -9.69 2.20
CA SER A 172 6.01 -8.35 1.83
C SER A 172 4.63 -8.04 2.40
N ASP A 173 3.73 -9.02 2.41
CA ASP A 173 2.38 -8.92 2.97
C ASP A 173 2.43 -8.87 4.51
N LEU A 174 3.32 -9.64 5.14
CA LEU A 174 3.62 -9.58 6.57
C LEU A 174 4.26 -8.24 6.97
N LEU A 175 5.14 -7.66 6.14
CA LEU A 175 5.66 -6.30 6.32
C LEU A 175 4.56 -5.24 6.19
N THR A 176 3.52 -5.51 5.41
CA THR A 176 2.32 -4.68 5.34
C THR A 176 1.43 -4.86 6.56
N LEU A 177 1.33 -6.09 7.10
CA LEU A 177 0.69 -6.37 8.39
C LEU A 177 1.42 -5.68 9.55
N GLN A 178 2.75 -5.59 9.52
CA GLN A 178 3.50 -4.82 10.51
C GLN A 178 3.17 -3.32 10.45
N LYS A 179 2.81 -2.77 9.28
CA LYS A 179 2.44 -1.34 9.12
C LYS A 179 1.09 -1.01 9.72
N ILE A 180 0.31 -2.02 10.09
CA ILE A 180 -0.95 -1.87 10.80
C ILE A 180 -0.63 -1.58 12.27
N PRO A 181 -1.02 -0.40 12.80
CA PRO A 181 -0.88 -0.10 14.23
C PRO A 181 -1.47 -1.25 15.06
N PRO A 182 -0.79 -1.64 16.14
CA PRO A 182 -0.51 -3.03 16.49
C PRO A 182 -1.74 -3.92 16.26
N LEU A 183 -1.60 -4.76 15.25
CA LEU A 183 -2.58 -5.72 14.76
C LEU A 183 -3.22 -6.57 15.85
N LEU A 184 -2.62 -6.64 17.03
CA LEU A 184 -3.25 -7.17 18.22
C LEU A 184 -2.71 -6.42 19.46
N ASN A 185 -3.26 -5.24 19.72
CA ASN A 185 -3.71 -4.94 21.07
C ASN A 185 -5.05 -4.19 20.97
N PHE A 186 -6.10 -4.98 21.14
CA PHE A 186 -7.48 -4.56 21.17
C PHE A 186 -7.70 -3.65 22.38
N TYR A 187 -7.78 -2.34 22.15
CA TYR A 187 -8.28 -1.39 23.16
C TYR A 187 -9.74 -1.68 23.58
N TYR A 188 -10.39 -2.62 22.90
CA TYR A 188 -11.70 -3.14 23.24
C TYR A 188 -11.63 -4.68 23.30
N PRO A 189 -11.42 -5.29 24.48
CA PRO A 189 -11.50 -6.74 24.66
C PRO A 189 -12.76 -7.37 24.03
N GLY A 190 -13.84 -6.59 23.89
CA GLY A 190 -15.06 -7.00 23.19
C GLY A 190 -14.91 -7.29 21.68
N TYR A 191 -13.96 -6.69 20.97
CA TYR A 191 -13.77 -6.94 19.53
C TYR A 191 -12.97 -8.22 19.26
N LEU A 192 -11.95 -8.51 20.08
CA LEU A 192 -11.19 -9.76 19.96
C LEU A 192 -12.06 -10.97 20.24
N ASN A 193 -12.94 -10.89 21.25
CA ASN A 193 -13.89 -11.96 21.54
C ASN A 193 -14.82 -12.20 20.36
N GLN A 194 -15.35 -11.14 19.75
CA GLN A 194 -16.21 -11.26 18.57
C GLN A 194 -15.50 -11.86 17.34
N LEU A 195 -14.22 -11.54 17.14
CA LEU A 195 -13.40 -12.15 16.09
C LEU A 195 -13.07 -13.60 16.44
N TYR A 196 -12.73 -13.89 17.69
CA TYR A 196 -12.44 -15.24 18.18
C TYR A 196 -13.65 -16.16 18.06
N GLU A 197 -14.85 -15.70 18.43
CA GLU A 197 -16.11 -16.41 18.23
C GLU A 197 -16.37 -16.69 16.76
N GLU A 198 -16.17 -15.72 15.86
CA GLU A 198 -16.28 -15.94 14.42
C GLU A 198 -15.26 -16.99 13.94
N GLN A 199 -14.01 -16.90 14.40
CA GLN A 199 -12.98 -17.86 13.99
C GLN A 199 -13.27 -19.26 14.54
N LEU A 200 -13.82 -19.41 15.74
CA LEU A 200 -14.26 -20.69 16.29
C LEU A 200 -15.38 -21.30 15.47
N GLU A 201 -16.35 -20.49 15.03
CA GLU A 201 -17.45 -20.97 14.20
C GLU A 201 -16.93 -21.47 12.85
N VAL A 202 -16.10 -20.68 12.18
CA VAL A 202 -15.49 -21.04 10.89
C VAL A 202 -14.58 -22.26 11.03
N HIS A 203 -13.88 -22.41 12.16
CA HIS A 203 -12.99 -23.55 12.41
C HIS A 203 -13.73 -24.90 12.46
N LYS A 204 -15.05 -24.92 12.65
CA LYS A 204 -15.84 -26.17 12.58
C LYS A 204 -15.84 -26.78 11.17
N GLU A 205 -15.55 -25.99 10.15
CA GLU A 205 -15.41 -26.46 8.76
C GLU A 205 -14.02 -27.03 8.47
N ALA A 206 -13.08 -26.96 9.41
CA ALA A 206 -11.72 -27.45 9.21
C ALA A 206 -11.66 -28.99 9.18
N ASP A 207 -10.73 -29.52 8.39
CA ASP A 207 -10.44 -30.96 8.35
C ASP A 207 -9.67 -31.45 9.59
N GLU A 208 -9.37 -32.74 9.64
CA GLU A 208 -8.60 -33.37 10.72
C GLU A 208 -7.19 -32.79 10.91
N ASN A 209 -6.65 -32.11 9.90
CA ASN A 209 -5.35 -31.45 9.93
C ASN A 209 -5.46 -29.95 10.29
N GLY A 210 -6.68 -29.46 10.58
CA GLY A 210 -6.95 -28.06 10.88
C GLY A 210 -6.87 -27.14 9.66
N LEU A 211 -6.99 -27.69 8.44
CA LEU A 211 -7.04 -26.93 7.19
C LEU A 211 -8.49 -26.55 6.86
N LEU A 212 -8.70 -25.31 6.47
CA LEU A 212 -10.01 -24.80 6.09
C LEU A 212 -10.24 -25.00 4.57
N PRO A 213 -11.47 -25.36 4.14
CA PRO A 213 -11.85 -25.20 2.75
C PRO A 213 -11.80 -23.73 2.36
N PHE A 214 -11.50 -23.43 1.11
CA PHE A 214 -11.28 -22.05 0.66
C PHE A 214 -12.56 -21.20 0.81
N GLU A 215 -13.72 -21.82 0.60
CA GLU A 215 -15.05 -21.22 0.71
C GLU A 215 -15.37 -20.78 2.14
N ALA A 216 -14.77 -21.41 3.16
CA ALA A 216 -14.95 -21.01 4.56
C ALA A 216 -14.44 -19.59 4.84
N LEU A 217 -13.54 -19.06 4.00
CA LEU A 217 -13.10 -17.67 4.10
C LEU A 217 -14.27 -16.70 3.89
N ASP A 218 -15.25 -17.01 3.05
CA ASP A 218 -16.40 -16.12 2.78
C ASP A 218 -17.28 -15.88 4.02
N ASN A 219 -17.16 -16.76 5.02
CA ASN A 219 -17.87 -16.67 6.29
C ASN A 219 -17.16 -15.76 7.32
N MET A 220 -15.93 -15.32 7.08
CA MET A 220 -15.13 -14.48 8.00
C MET A 220 -15.43 -12.97 7.86
N LYS A 221 -16.70 -12.57 8.01
CA LYS A 221 -17.18 -11.21 7.71
C LYS A 221 -16.62 -10.13 8.65
N LYS A 222 -16.55 -10.41 9.94
CA LYS A 222 -15.96 -9.51 10.96
C LYS A 222 -14.46 -9.39 10.72
N LEU A 223 -13.78 -10.49 10.38
CA LEU A 223 -12.36 -10.46 10.04
C LEU A 223 -12.10 -9.64 8.76
N ASP A 224 -12.94 -9.78 7.74
CA ASP A 224 -12.86 -8.93 6.52
C ASP A 224 -13.02 -7.45 6.85
N SER A 225 -14.02 -7.09 7.65
CA SER A 225 -14.21 -5.71 8.10
C SER A 225 -12.99 -5.21 8.88
N PHE A 226 -12.47 -6.03 9.79
CA PHE A 226 -11.30 -5.71 10.62
C PHE A 226 -10.05 -5.48 9.76
N ILE A 227 -9.77 -6.37 8.81
CA ILE A 227 -8.63 -6.24 7.88
C ILE A 227 -8.81 -4.98 7.04
N ARG A 228 -10.00 -4.76 6.48
CA ARG A 228 -10.29 -3.58 5.66
C ARG A 228 -10.07 -2.28 6.42
N GLU A 229 -10.57 -2.17 7.65
CA GLU A 229 -10.38 -0.98 8.48
C GLU A 229 -8.91 -0.79 8.87
N SER A 230 -8.22 -1.89 9.19
CA SER A 230 -6.78 -1.88 9.49
C SER A 230 -5.96 -1.36 8.32
N LEU A 231 -6.29 -1.82 7.11
CA LEU A 231 -5.67 -1.42 5.86
C LEU A 231 -5.99 0.04 5.48
N ARG A 232 -7.20 0.51 5.77
CA ARG A 232 -7.61 1.91 5.60
C ARG A 232 -6.77 2.84 6.48
N LEU A 233 -6.46 2.41 7.71
CA LEU A 233 -5.66 3.18 8.68
C LEU A 233 -4.16 2.89 8.65
N THR A 234 -3.65 2.21 7.61
CA THR A 234 -2.20 2.03 7.35
C THR A 234 -1.39 3.34 7.45
N GLY A 235 -2.03 4.47 7.15
CA GLY A 235 -1.61 5.77 7.62
C GLY A 235 -0.75 6.60 6.68
N HIS A 236 -0.72 6.25 5.40
CA HIS A 236 -0.10 7.07 4.38
C HIS A 236 -0.89 8.36 4.17
N ILE A 237 -0.19 9.50 4.22
CA ILE A 237 -0.74 10.80 3.85
C ILE A 237 -0.82 10.86 2.32
N LEU A 238 0.28 10.53 1.64
CA LEU A 238 0.36 10.47 0.18
C LEU A 238 0.76 9.06 -0.26
N ALA A 239 0.12 8.54 -1.30
CA ALA A 239 0.49 7.26 -1.91
C ALA A 239 0.11 7.23 -3.39
N LEU A 240 0.30 6.04 -4.00
CA LEU A 240 -0.12 5.73 -5.37
C LEU A 240 0.47 6.71 -6.39
N ASP A 241 1.80 6.77 -6.42
CA ASP A 241 2.53 7.56 -7.41
C ASP A 241 2.19 7.07 -8.83
N HIS A 242 1.87 7.98 -9.74
CA HIS A 242 1.65 7.68 -11.14
C HIS A 242 2.44 8.64 -12.03
N SER A 243 3.04 8.09 -13.09
CA SER A 243 3.72 8.88 -14.11
C SER A 243 2.77 9.13 -15.28
N VAL A 244 2.75 10.36 -15.76
CA VAL A 244 1.90 10.81 -16.87
C VAL A 244 2.50 10.29 -18.19
N LEU A 245 1.74 9.48 -18.92
CA LEU A 245 2.20 8.81 -20.14
C LEU A 245 2.11 9.70 -21.39
N LYS A 246 1.19 10.65 -21.37
CA LYS A 246 0.94 11.66 -22.41
C LYS A 246 0.32 12.90 -21.75
N ASP A 247 0.44 14.06 -22.38
CA ASP A 247 -0.19 15.28 -21.88
C ASP A 247 -1.66 15.01 -21.55
N TYR A 248 -2.07 15.35 -20.32
CA TYR A 248 -3.39 15.03 -19.77
C TYR A 248 -4.09 16.30 -19.30
N THR A 249 -5.39 16.40 -19.53
CA THR A 249 -6.24 17.49 -19.03
C THR A 249 -7.27 16.89 -18.08
N PHE A 250 -7.23 17.31 -16.82
CA PHE A 250 -8.25 16.96 -15.83
C PHE A 250 -9.60 17.56 -16.22
N SER A 251 -10.69 17.01 -15.67
CA SER A 251 -12.04 17.52 -15.93
C SER A 251 -12.23 19.00 -15.55
N ASN A 252 -11.41 19.55 -14.65
CA ASN A 252 -11.39 20.97 -14.29
C ASN A 252 -10.53 21.86 -15.20
N GLY A 253 -9.96 21.30 -16.27
CA GLY A 253 -9.16 22.03 -17.26
C GLY A 253 -7.69 22.23 -16.88
N LEU A 254 -7.23 21.75 -15.73
CA LEU A 254 -5.80 21.72 -15.40
C LEU A 254 -5.07 20.67 -16.24
N GLN A 255 -3.84 20.98 -16.63
CA GLN A 255 -3.06 20.20 -17.57
C GLN A 255 -1.74 19.71 -16.97
N LEU A 256 -1.38 18.47 -17.27
CA LEU A 256 -0.10 17.88 -16.89
C LEU A 256 0.66 17.45 -18.14
N PRO A 257 1.98 17.74 -18.23
CA PRO A 257 2.79 17.26 -19.32
C PRO A 257 3.12 15.78 -19.14
N LYS A 258 3.43 15.12 -20.25
CA LYS A 258 4.07 13.82 -20.26
C LYS A 258 5.32 13.80 -19.35
N ASP A 259 5.54 12.65 -18.72
CA ASP A 259 6.63 12.34 -17.78
C ASP A 259 6.56 13.11 -16.44
N HIS A 260 5.48 13.86 -16.20
CA HIS A 260 5.18 14.42 -14.88
C HIS A 260 4.71 13.33 -13.91
N THR A 261 4.95 13.52 -12.62
CA THR A 261 4.50 12.56 -11.59
C THR A 261 3.41 13.17 -10.73
N VAL A 262 2.35 12.38 -10.52
CA VAL A 262 1.25 12.70 -9.61
C VAL A 262 1.28 11.77 -8.40
N LYS A 263 0.83 12.28 -7.25
CA LYS A 263 0.62 11.54 -6.01
C LYS A 263 -0.81 11.77 -5.53
N ILE A 264 -1.44 10.75 -4.98
CA ILE A 264 -2.79 10.87 -4.44
C ILE A 264 -2.72 11.24 -2.96
N TYR A 265 -3.49 12.23 -2.54
CA TYR A 265 -3.70 12.58 -1.13
C TYR A 265 -4.71 11.60 -0.52
N VAL A 266 -4.19 10.49 0.02
CA VAL A 266 -5.00 9.37 0.49
C VAL A 266 -5.78 9.70 1.76
N ASP A 267 -5.18 10.46 2.66
CA ASP A 267 -5.85 10.90 3.90
C ASP A 267 -7.09 11.76 3.61
N ASP A 268 -7.12 12.48 2.48
CA ASP A 268 -8.31 13.22 2.04
C ASP A 268 -9.53 12.34 1.72
N ILE A 269 -9.29 11.04 1.53
CA ILE A 269 -10.32 10.03 1.21
C ILE A 269 -10.61 9.18 2.43
N TYR A 270 -9.57 8.80 3.17
CA TYR A 270 -9.72 7.93 4.35
C TYR A 270 -10.13 8.70 5.60
N GLN A 271 -9.94 10.02 5.67
CA GLN A 271 -10.42 10.83 6.78
C GLN A 271 -11.72 11.58 6.47
N ASP A 272 -12.33 11.33 5.30
CA ASP A 272 -13.55 12.00 4.86
C ASP A 272 -14.80 11.30 5.42
N GLU A 273 -15.60 12.04 6.18
CA GLU A 273 -16.82 11.51 6.81
C GLU A 273 -17.90 11.12 5.79
N LEU A 274 -17.97 11.76 4.64
CA LEU A 274 -18.96 11.41 3.60
C LEU A 274 -18.61 10.07 2.93
N LEU A 275 -17.33 9.73 2.84
CA LEU A 275 -16.85 8.48 2.24
C LEU A 275 -16.74 7.32 3.24
N GLN A 276 -16.50 7.60 4.52
CA GLN A 276 -16.22 6.59 5.54
C GLN A 276 -17.29 6.47 6.65
N GLY A 277 -18.21 7.43 6.74
CA GLY A 277 -19.14 7.56 7.87
C GLY A 277 -18.51 8.22 9.09
N PRO A 278 -19.15 8.13 10.28
CA PRO A 278 -18.70 8.82 11.49
C PRO A 278 -17.32 8.33 11.96
N ASN A 279 -16.60 9.20 12.66
CA ASN A 279 -15.29 8.90 13.26
C ASN A 279 -14.27 8.30 12.28
N PRO A 280 -14.01 8.91 11.11
CA PRO A 280 -13.15 8.31 10.07
C PRO A 280 -11.69 8.21 10.50
N LYS A 281 -11.27 9.00 11.48
CA LYS A 281 -9.92 8.96 12.07
C LYS A 281 -9.77 7.90 13.15
N SER A 282 -10.88 7.39 13.68
CA SER A 282 -10.90 6.33 14.68
C SER A 282 -10.90 4.97 13.99
N PHE A 283 -10.28 3.99 14.65
CA PHE A 283 -10.32 2.60 14.23
C PHE A 283 -11.64 1.96 14.66
N GLU A 284 -12.53 1.75 13.69
CA GLU A 284 -13.83 1.10 13.90
C GLU A 284 -13.82 -0.27 13.19
N PRO A 285 -13.41 -1.35 13.86
CA PRO A 285 -13.09 -2.62 13.19
C PRO A 285 -14.27 -3.25 12.46
N PHE A 286 -15.49 -2.94 12.87
CA PHE A 286 -16.72 -3.47 12.29
C PHE A 286 -17.46 -2.45 11.41
N ARG A 287 -16.81 -1.34 11.02
CA ARG A 287 -17.37 -0.31 10.12
C ARG A 287 -17.99 -0.88 8.84
N HIS A 288 -17.46 -1.99 8.34
CA HIS A 288 -17.85 -2.57 7.06
C HIS A 288 -18.61 -3.90 7.20
N VAL A 289 -18.88 -4.36 8.43
CA VAL A 289 -19.46 -5.70 8.68
C VAL A 289 -20.85 -5.84 8.03
N ASP A 290 -21.72 -4.84 8.18
CA ASP A 290 -23.09 -4.87 7.65
C ASP A 290 -23.16 -4.70 6.13
N THR A 291 -22.11 -4.15 5.53
CA THR A 291 -22.01 -3.99 4.07
C THR A 291 -21.57 -5.28 3.38
N ASN A 292 -21.06 -6.25 4.15
CA ASN A 292 -20.50 -7.51 3.66
C ASN A 292 -19.52 -7.31 2.49
N VAL A 293 -18.70 -6.25 2.56
CA VAL A 293 -17.72 -5.91 1.54
C VAL A 293 -16.39 -6.59 1.89
N PRO A 294 -15.85 -7.49 1.04
CA PRO A 294 -14.56 -8.11 1.27
C PRO A 294 -13.43 -7.08 1.37
N ALA A 295 -12.40 -7.37 2.16
CA ALA A 295 -11.25 -6.48 2.29
C ALA A 295 -10.49 -6.30 0.96
N SER A 296 -10.62 -7.25 0.02
CA SER A 296 -10.03 -7.19 -1.32
C SER A 296 -10.79 -6.28 -2.30
N LYS A 297 -11.99 -5.81 -1.94
CA LYS A 297 -12.81 -4.98 -2.82
C LYS A 297 -12.31 -3.54 -2.86
N ILE A 298 -11.94 -3.08 -4.04
CA ILE A 298 -11.59 -1.68 -4.31
C ILE A 298 -12.84 -0.80 -4.39
N GLY A 299 -12.67 0.49 -4.12
CA GLY A 299 -13.74 1.48 -4.30
C GLY A 299 -13.21 2.90 -4.16
N LYS A 300 -14.09 3.89 -4.43
CA LYS A 300 -13.75 5.32 -4.26
C LYS A 300 -13.34 5.66 -2.82
N ASN A 301 -13.82 4.89 -1.84
CA ASN A 301 -13.52 5.03 -0.42
C ASN A 301 -12.40 4.08 0.06
N PHE A 302 -11.85 3.22 -0.80
CA PHE A 302 -10.81 2.25 -0.43
C PHE A 302 -9.93 1.89 -1.63
N MET A 303 -8.73 2.48 -1.67
CA MET A 303 -7.85 2.49 -2.83
C MET A 303 -6.47 1.88 -2.53
N LEU A 304 -6.33 1.15 -1.42
CA LEU A 304 -5.05 0.53 -1.05
C LEU A 304 -4.50 -0.34 -2.20
N PHE A 305 -5.39 -1.07 -2.87
CA PHE A 305 -5.07 -1.91 -4.01
C PHE A 305 -5.17 -1.16 -5.35
N GLY A 306 -5.06 0.16 -5.36
CA GLY A 306 -5.22 1.00 -6.54
C GLY A 306 -6.67 1.09 -7.02
N GLY A 307 -6.85 1.34 -8.32
CA GLY A 307 -8.16 1.47 -8.96
C GLY A 307 -8.14 1.13 -10.45
N GLY A 308 -9.32 1.11 -11.06
CA GLY A 308 -9.48 0.85 -12.49
C GLY A 308 -8.96 -0.52 -12.95
N LYS A 309 -8.54 -0.61 -14.21
CA LYS A 309 -8.02 -1.85 -14.84
C LYS A 309 -6.66 -2.29 -14.29
N HIS A 310 -5.97 -1.41 -13.57
CA HIS A 310 -4.65 -1.65 -12.99
C HIS A 310 -4.68 -1.82 -11.47
N ALA A 311 -5.86 -2.08 -10.90
CA ALA A 311 -5.97 -2.52 -9.53
C ALA A 311 -5.09 -3.75 -9.28
N CYS A 312 -4.52 -3.84 -8.07
CA CYS A 312 -3.58 -4.89 -7.70
C CYS A 312 -4.16 -6.27 -8.04
N PRO A 313 -3.50 -7.04 -8.93
CA PRO A 313 -4.01 -8.33 -9.35
C PRO A 313 -3.92 -9.37 -8.22
N GLY A 314 -2.99 -9.20 -7.27
CA GLY A 314 -2.80 -10.07 -6.11
C GLY A 314 -3.66 -9.77 -4.90
N ARG A 315 -4.56 -8.76 -4.93
CA ARG A 315 -5.32 -8.33 -3.75
C ARG A 315 -6.17 -9.43 -3.11
N HIS A 316 -6.75 -10.34 -3.90
CA HIS A 316 -7.55 -11.46 -3.38
C HIS A 316 -6.66 -12.48 -2.68
N PHE A 317 -5.51 -12.78 -3.28
CA PHE A 317 -4.51 -13.67 -2.68
C PHE A 317 -4.01 -13.12 -1.35
N ALA A 318 -3.53 -11.86 -1.35
CA ALA A 318 -3.01 -11.21 -0.16
C ALA A 318 -4.04 -11.18 0.98
N ILE A 319 -5.30 -10.82 0.69
CA ILE A 319 -6.35 -10.82 1.71
C ILE A 319 -6.64 -12.23 2.24
N ASN A 320 -6.67 -13.24 1.38
CA ASN A 320 -6.92 -14.62 1.83
C ASN A 320 -5.76 -15.15 2.67
N GLU A 321 -4.52 -14.86 2.28
CA GLU A 321 -3.33 -15.18 3.06
C GLU A 321 -3.37 -14.54 4.45
N ILE A 322 -3.73 -13.25 4.52
CA ILE A 322 -3.93 -12.52 5.78
C ILE A 322 -5.04 -13.17 6.62
N LYS A 323 -6.16 -13.57 6.00
CA LYS A 323 -7.28 -14.23 6.70
C LYS A 323 -6.86 -15.56 7.30
N PHE A 324 -6.15 -16.42 6.55
CA PHE A 324 -5.65 -17.69 7.08
C PHE A 324 -4.64 -17.49 8.22
N PHE A 325 -3.74 -16.52 8.06
CA PHE A 325 -2.77 -16.16 9.10
C PHE A 325 -3.50 -15.70 10.38
N LEU A 326 -4.39 -14.71 10.26
CA LEU A 326 -5.11 -14.17 11.40
C LEU A 326 -6.05 -15.20 12.04
N HIS A 327 -6.71 -16.06 11.26
CA HIS A 327 -7.53 -17.17 11.77
C HIS A 327 -6.73 -18.04 12.75
N ASN A 328 -5.57 -18.53 12.31
CA ASN A 328 -4.70 -19.36 13.12
C ASN A 328 -4.16 -18.61 14.35
N ILE A 329 -3.77 -17.35 14.17
CA ILE A 329 -3.22 -16.52 15.24
C ILE A 329 -4.27 -16.23 16.31
N ILE A 330 -5.47 -15.81 15.91
CA ILE A 330 -6.58 -15.47 16.81
C ILE A 330 -6.97 -16.69 17.66
N LEU A 331 -7.02 -17.89 17.05
CA LEU A 331 -7.40 -19.11 17.76
C LEU A 331 -6.37 -19.60 18.77
N LYS A 332 -5.07 -19.41 18.48
CA LYS A 332 -3.98 -20.03 19.26
C LYS A 332 -3.28 -19.08 20.21
N TYR A 333 -3.31 -17.77 19.94
CA TYR A 333 -2.51 -16.80 20.69
C TYR A 333 -3.33 -15.59 21.14
N ASN A 334 -2.91 -15.06 22.28
CA ASN A 334 -3.14 -13.69 22.69
C ASN A 334 -1.94 -12.88 22.25
N ILE A 335 -2.19 -11.72 21.65
CA ILE A 335 -1.11 -10.82 21.24
C ILE A 335 -1.38 -9.46 21.86
N CYS A 336 -0.34 -8.86 22.41
CA CYS A 336 -0.38 -7.55 23.03
C CYS A 336 0.92 -6.80 22.78
N THR A 337 0.93 -5.49 23.05
CA THR A 337 2.17 -4.71 23.08
C THR A 337 2.79 -4.78 24.48
N LYS A 338 4.12 -4.63 24.59
CA LYS A 338 4.80 -4.56 25.90
C LYS A 338 4.20 -3.50 26.83
N SER A 339 3.76 -2.38 26.26
CA SER A 339 3.18 -1.26 26.98
C SER A 339 1.68 -1.43 27.30
N GLY A 340 1.02 -2.46 26.76
CA GLY A 340 -0.43 -2.62 26.83
C GLY A 340 -1.20 -1.50 26.10
N LYS A 341 -0.51 -0.64 25.33
CA LYS A 341 -1.09 0.48 24.59
C LYS A 341 -0.87 0.35 23.09
N ILE A 342 -1.75 0.99 22.31
CA ILE A 342 -1.57 1.09 20.87
C ILE A 342 -0.39 2.02 20.58
N GLU A 343 0.64 1.40 20.02
CA GLU A 343 1.80 2.02 19.40
C GLU A 343 1.44 3.04 18.34
N GLY A 344 1.73 4.33 18.53
CA GLY A 344 1.65 5.29 17.42
C GLY A 344 2.54 4.84 16.25
N ARG A 345 2.04 5.00 15.03
CA ARG A 345 2.82 4.76 13.80
C ARG A 345 4.00 5.71 13.70
N ARG A 346 5.09 5.28 13.07
CA ARG A 346 6.22 6.16 12.75
C ARG A 346 5.99 6.78 11.38
N MET A 347 6.15 8.09 11.27
CA MET A 347 6.05 8.79 9.99
C MET A 347 7.45 9.14 9.49
N TYR A 348 7.72 8.84 8.22
CA TYR A 348 8.87 9.36 7.50
C TYR A 348 8.36 10.07 6.25
N GLY A 349 8.35 11.41 6.30
CA GLY A 349 7.57 12.21 5.36
C GLY A 349 6.09 11.82 5.35
N PRO A 350 5.47 11.66 4.19
CA PRO A 350 4.05 11.29 4.11
C PRO A 350 3.80 9.79 4.27
N THR A 351 4.84 8.99 4.50
CA THR A 351 4.75 7.53 4.54
C THR A 351 4.73 7.04 5.97
N ALA A 352 3.71 6.24 6.31
CA ALA A 352 3.64 5.55 7.60
C ALA A 352 4.44 4.25 7.60
N TYR A 353 5.01 3.96 8.75
CA TYR A 353 5.78 2.78 9.08
C TYR A 353 5.28 2.18 10.40
N PRO A 354 5.48 0.87 10.60
CA PRO A 354 5.19 0.20 11.86
C PRO A 354 5.81 0.94 13.05
N SER A 355 5.15 0.86 14.22
CA SER A 355 5.85 1.18 15.47
C SER A 355 7.10 0.30 15.59
N SER A 356 8.16 0.81 16.24
CA SER A 356 9.29 0.00 16.70
C SER A 356 8.92 -0.88 17.91
N SER A 357 7.70 -0.70 18.41
CA SER A 357 6.99 -1.50 19.40
C SER A 357 7.11 -3.01 19.15
N GLY A 358 7.91 -3.74 19.92
CA GLY A 358 7.81 -5.20 19.96
C GLY A 358 6.41 -5.65 20.40
N ILE A 359 5.90 -6.69 19.76
CA ILE A 359 4.69 -7.41 20.18
C ILE A 359 5.06 -8.59 21.08
N ILE A 360 4.19 -8.91 22.04
CA ILE A 360 4.23 -10.11 22.85
C ILE A 360 3.17 -11.05 22.29
N ILE A 361 3.54 -12.30 22.06
CA ILE A 361 2.64 -13.37 21.60
C ILE A 361 2.64 -14.44 22.67
N GLU A 362 1.50 -14.66 23.31
CA GLU A 362 1.30 -15.67 24.36
C GLU A 362 0.32 -16.73 23.87
N LYS A 363 0.59 -18.00 24.14
CA LYS A 363 -0.38 -19.07 23.82
C LYS A 363 -1.65 -18.87 24.64
N ARG A 364 -2.81 -19.02 24.02
CA ARG A 364 -4.09 -19.10 24.74
C ARG A 364 -4.09 -20.35 25.59
N VAL A 365 -4.32 -20.17 26.88
CA VAL A 365 -4.60 -21.30 27.79
C VAL A 365 -6.03 -21.75 27.48
N LYS A 366 -6.20 -23.04 27.16
CA LYS A 366 -7.50 -23.65 26.88
C LYS A 366 -8.42 -23.63 28.08
#